data_AF-W2S7C4-F1
#
_entry.id   AF-W2S7C4-F1
#
_cell.length_a   1.000
_cell.length_b   1.000
_cell.length_c   1.000
_cell.angle_alpha   90.00
_cell.angle_beta   90.00
_cell.angle_gamma   90.00
#
_symmetry.space_group_name_H-M   'P 1'
#
loop_
_entity.id
_entity.type
_entity.pdbx_description
1 polymer ?
#
loop_
_entity_poly.entity_id
_entity_poly.type
_entity_poly.pdbx_seq_one_letter_code
_entity_poly.pdbx_strand_id
1 'polypeptide(L)'
;MADIKPLDRSECVRRLRPLVLSLFEAEQDVRPWTVPPDPFYTVANFPFMRIRDRYTGDEPDQGSGSMKSRNPTARLETREVRTEMLTIHANHRSRVPTPFLSFTDSPSAIQEIAQMRRTRGRGALTLTVINVNVRRHKGLPVLNAKDEMVYYGVKDPYHRGYAYYEDHYLCLWEVTAEEIIGHYLWDRLSEDPQWYENGILPAFRRHEALRLQRRREQQSKISNVMGPMNGGMRADYVGAGVISEDRHGSRSRLPSTSVASPGPVGGIDSILADMESLTFSESHDSRVKEPNNDGEDFLSSSAESSYGDGCVAFFEQVDSEDEGEPYQDAHDDGEAEALQENLNTIIERNIEDNW
;
A
#
# COMPACT_ATOMS: atom_id res chain seq x y z
N MET A 1 4.94 29.09 0.69
CA MET A 1 4.33 27.82 0.25
C MET A 1 3.09 27.61 1.09
N ALA A 2 1.94 27.35 0.48
CA ALA A 2 0.73 27.05 1.26
C ALA A 2 0.97 25.77 2.07
N ASP A 3 0.57 25.77 3.33
CA ASP A 3 0.64 24.59 4.20
C ASP A 3 -0.30 23.53 3.65
N ILE A 4 0.24 22.56 2.90
CA ILE A 4 -0.57 21.50 2.31
C ILE A 4 -0.90 20.54 3.43
N LYS A 5 -2.13 20.64 3.93
CA LYS A 5 -2.65 19.71 4.93
C LYS A 5 -2.51 18.25 4.42
N PRO A 6 -1.99 17.33 5.24
CA PRO A 6 -1.91 15.91 4.88
C PRO A 6 -3.28 15.35 4.47
N LEU A 7 -3.29 14.41 3.52
CA LEU A 7 -4.50 13.71 3.11
C LEU A 7 -5.21 13.07 4.31
N ASP A 8 -6.48 13.40 4.49
CA ASP A 8 -7.37 12.79 5.48
C ASP A 8 -8.58 12.11 4.82
N ARG A 9 -9.36 11.40 5.64
CA ARG A 9 -10.53 10.67 5.18
C ARG A 9 -11.57 11.56 4.51
N SER A 10 -11.79 12.76 5.04
CA SER A 10 -12.79 13.70 4.51
C SER A 10 -12.40 14.17 3.12
N GLU A 11 -11.13 14.48 2.91
CA GLU A 11 -10.59 14.85 1.61
C GLU A 11 -10.65 13.68 0.62
N CYS A 12 -10.34 12.45 1.06
CA CYS A 12 -10.52 11.24 0.26
C CYS A 12 -11.98 11.08 -0.20
N VAL A 13 -12.96 11.20 0.71
CA VAL A 13 -14.39 11.11 0.37
C VAL A 13 -14.79 12.19 -0.63
N ARG A 14 -14.31 13.43 -0.44
CA ARG A 14 -14.58 14.56 -1.34
C ARG A 14 -14.09 14.31 -2.77
N ARG A 15 -13.02 13.54 -2.95
CA ARG A 15 -12.47 13.19 -4.27
C ARG A 15 -13.12 11.97 -4.91
N LEU A 16 -13.77 11.12 -4.12
CA LEU A 16 -14.43 9.89 -4.58
C LEU A 16 -15.93 10.06 -4.80
N ARG A 17 -16.54 11.11 -4.27
CA ARG A 17 -17.96 11.40 -4.43
C ARG A 17 -18.16 12.64 -5.30
N PRO A 18 -19.23 12.69 -6.10
CA PRO A 18 -19.59 13.87 -6.88
C PRO A 18 -19.87 15.07 -5.97
N LEU A 19 -19.57 16.28 -6.44
CA LEU A 19 -19.83 17.53 -5.70
C LEU A 19 -21.32 17.86 -5.65
N VAL A 20 -22.05 17.50 -6.70
CA VAL A 20 -23.49 17.70 -6.81
C VAL A 20 -24.17 16.36 -6.53
N LEU A 21 -25.24 16.39 -5.75
CA LEU A 21 -26.09 15.21 -5.54
C LEU A 21 -26.66 14.80 -6.89
N SER A 22 -26.07 13.76 -7.48
CA SER A 22 -26.59 13.13 -8.68
C SER A 22 -27.82 12.29 -8.33
N LEU A 23 -28.80 12.25 -9.23
CA LEU A 23 -29.90 11.29 -9.15
C LEU A 23 -29.43 9.85 -9.43
N PHE A 24 -28.23 9.70 -10.01
CA PHE A 24 -27.61 8.41 -10.27
C PHE A 24 -26.78 7.97 -9.06
N GLU A 25 -26.70 6.65 -8.85
CA GLU A 25 -25.82 6.06 -7.84
C GLU A 25 -24.38 6.48 -8.12
N ALA A 26 -23.71 7.04 -7.11
CA ALA A 26 -22.30 7.38 -7.28
C ALA A 26 -21.50 6.08 -7.43
N GLU A 27 -20.40 6.10 -8.20
CA GLU A 27 -19.55 4.90 -8.33
C GLU A 27 -19.02 4.43 -6.97
N GLN A 28 -18.89 5.36 -6.01
CA GLN A 28 -18.55 5.03 -4.63
C GLN A 28 -19.61 4.21 -3.88
N ASP A 29 -20.87 4.27 -4.29
CA ASP A 29 -21.96 3.47 -3.72
C ASP A 29 -22.03 2.07 -4.36
N VAL A 30 -21.59 1.93 -5.62
CA VAL A 30 -21.54 0.65 -6.36
C VAL A 30 -20.25 -0.14 -6.09
N ARG A 31 -19.09 0.52 -6.20
CA ARG A 31 -17.74 -0.01 -5.93
C ARG A 31 -17.03 0.90 -4.91
N PRO A 32 -17.33 0.74 -3.61
CA PRO A 32 -16.73 1.59 -2.59
C PRO A 32 -15.22 1.34 -2.49
N TRP A 33 -14.43 2.38 -2.73
CA TRP A 33 -12.99 2.36 -2.40
C TRP A 33 -12.72 2.76 -0.95
N THR A 34 -13.63 3.51 -0.32
CA THR A 34 -13.50 3.87 1.09
C THR A 34 -13.92 2.67 1.90
N VAL A 35 -12.96 2.06 2.57
CA VAL A 35 -13.27 1.07 3.58
C VAL A 35 -13.74 1.83 4.83
N PRO A 36 -14.87 1.45 5.46
CA PRO A 36 -15.17 1.90 6.81
C PRO A 36 -13.95 1.63 7.70
N PRO A 37 -13.65 2.49 8.69
CA PRO A 37 -12.66 2.14 9.69
C PRO A 37 -13.19 0.94 10.48
N ASP A 38 -12.89 -0.27 10.02
CA ASP A 38 -13.30 -1.50 10.68
C ASP A 38 -12.23 -1.86 11.72
N PRO A 39 -12.60 -1.98 13.01
CA PRO A 39 -11.67 -2.47 14.02
C PRO A 39 -11.22 -3.92 13.79
N PHE A 40 -11.93 -4.70 12.95
CA PHE A 40 -11.68 -6.12 12.70
C PHE A 40 -11.01 -6.41 11.35
N TYR A 41 -10.68 -5.40 10.55
CA TYR A 41 -9.93 -5.64 9.32
C TYR A 41 -8.63 -6.37 9.65
N THR A 42 -8.38 -7.49 8.97
CA THR A 42 -7.15 -8.26 9.15
C THR A 42 -5.96 -7.33 8.92
N VAL A 43 -5.21 -7.09 10.00
CA VAL A 43 -3.96 -6.35 9.98
C VAL A 43 -3.12 -6.96 8.86
N ALA A 44 -2.69 -6.14 7.91
CA ALA A 44 -1.72 -6.60 6.93
C ALA A 44 -0.47 -6.99 7.72
N ASN A 45 -0.08 -8.26 7.64
CA ASN A 45 1.06 -8.78 8.38
C ASN A 45 2.39 -8.52 7.65
N PHE A 46 2.33 -7.78 6.55
CA PHE A 46 3.44 -7.54 5.64
C PHE A 46 3.47 -6.07 5.20
N PRO A 47 4.68 -5.52 4.99
CA PRO A 47 4.88 -4.19 4.43
C PRO A 47 4.55 -4.16 2.95
N PHE A 48 4.23 -2.97 2.44
CA PHE A 48 4.18 -2.70 1.01
C PHE A 48 5.44 -1.99 0.57
N MET A 49 5.92 -2.31 -0.62
CA MET A 49 7.24 -1.96 -1.11
C MET A 49 7.16 -1.37 -2.52
N ARG A 50 8.03 -0.40 -2.81
CA ARG A 50 8.14 0.22 -4.15
C ARG A 50 9.58 0.57 -4.44
N ILE A 51 10.11 0.08 -5.55
CA ILE A 51 11.40 0.55 -6.09
C ILE A 51 11.23 1.84 -6.89
N ARG A 52 12.12 2.78 -6.61
CA ARG A 52 12.25 4.06 -7.27
C ARG A 52 13.65 4.23 -7.84
N ASP A 53 13.72 5.00 -8.92
CA ASP A 53 14.93 5.46 -9.58
C ASP A 53 14.74 6.95 -9.93
N ARG A 54 15.77 7.57 -10.51
CA ARG A 54 15.71 8.99 -10.94
C ARG A 54 14.63 9.29 -12.01
N TYR A 55 14.02 8.27 -12.61
CA TYR A 55 12.98 8.41 -13.63
C TYR A 55 11.57 8.20 -13.04
N THR A 56 11.49 7.89 -11.75
CA THR A 56 10.23 7.71 -11.05
C THR A 56 9.70 9.07 -10.65
N GLY A 57 8.57 9.50 -11.23
CA GLY A 57 8.03 10.85 -11.05
C GLY A 57 7.42 11.17 -9.68
N ASP A 58 7.53 10.27 -8.70
CA ASP A 58 6.98 10.41 -7.33
C ASP A 58 8.13 10.41 -6.31
N GLU A 59 8.75 11.56 -6.09
CA GLU A 59 9.77 11.74 -5.05
C GLU A 59 9.12 12.15 -3.71
N PRO A 60 9.64 11.67 -2.57
CA PRO A 60 9.28 12.21 -1.27
C PRO A 60 9.53 13.71 -1.24
N ASP A 61 8.52 14.44 -0.78
CA ASP A 61 8.65 15.87 -0.54
C ASP A 61 9.66 16.09 0.60
N GLN A 62 10.72 16.84 0.34
CA GLN A 62 11.82 17.03 1.31
C GLN A 62 11.36 17.71 2.61
N GLY A 63 10.27 18.49 2.56
CA GLY A 63 9.73 19.17 3.74
C GLY A 63 8.83 18.29 4.60
N SER A 64 7.84 17.65 3.99
CA SER A 64 6.83 16.85 4.70
C SER A 64 7.21 15.39 4.89
N GLY A 65 8.15 14.87 4.10
CA GLY A 65 8.49 13.45 4.04
C GLY A 65 7.40 12.58 3.42
N SER A 66 6.31 13.17 2.90
CA SER A 66 5.25 12.41 2.24
C SER A 66 5.58 12.14 0.78
N MET A 67 5.00 11.08 0.21
CA MET A 67 5.09 10.77 -1.21
C MET A 67 3.75 11.04 -1.86
N LYS A 68 3.73 11.94 -2.84
CA LYS A 68 2.52 12.28 -3.61
C LYS A 68 2.55 11.56 -4.96
N SER A 69 1.40 11.12 -5.42
CA SER A 69 1.22 10.69 -6.80
C SER A 69 1.43 11.87 -7.74
N ARG A 70 1.77 11.61 -9.00
CA ARG A 70 1.91 12.64 -10.05
C ARG A 70 0.64 13.48 -10.27
N ASN A 71 -0.55 12.99 -9.92
CA ASN A 71 -1.79 13.76 -9.95
C ASN A 71 -2.54 13.71 -8.61
N PRO A 72 -2.04 14.41 -7.57
CA PRO A 72 -2.54 14.27 -6.22
C PRO A 72 -3.84 15.04 -5.99
N THR A 73 -4.45 15.67 -6.99
CA THR A 73 -5.71 16.43 -6.89
C THR A 73 -6.83 15.84 -7.75
N ALA A 74 -6.53 14.83 -8.59
CA ALA A 74 -7.52 14.19 -9.44
C ALA A 74 -8.71 13.62 -8.64
N ARG A 75 -9.90 13.87 -9.18
CA ARG A 75 -11.17 13.29 -8.70
C ARG A 75 -11.38 11.93 -9.36
N LEU A 76 -12.03 11.02 -8.65
CA LEU A 76 -12.26 9.63 -9.05
C LEU A 76 -13.72 9.25 -8.75
N GLU A 77 -14.63 10.13 -9.12
CA GLU A 77 -16.03 10.13 -8.68
C GLU A 77 -16.97 9.32 -9.56
N THR A 78 -16.60 9.07 -10.81
CA THR A 78 -17.38 8.26 -11.76
C THR A 78 -16.64 7.00 -12.18
N ARG A 79 -17.38 6.03 -12.71
CA ARG A 79 -16.85 4.78 -13.24
C ARG A 79 -15.88 5.03 -14.38
N GLU A 80 -16.24 5.95 -15.28
CA GLU A 80 -15.49 6.28 -16.49
C GLU A 80 -14.12 6.85 -16.11
N VAL A 81 -14.08 7.82 -15.19
CA VAL A 81 -12.84 8.43 -14.72
C VAL A 81 -11.95 7.42 -14.01
N ARG A 82 -12.51 6.51 -13.20
CA ARG A 82 -11.73 5.44 -12.56
C ARG A 82 -11.15 4.48 -13.59
N THR A 83 -11.95 4.07 -14.58
CA THR A 83 -11.55 3.16 -15.65
C THR A 83 -10.42 3.77 -16.49
N GLU A 84 -10.56 5.03 -16.89
CA GLU A 84 -9.57 5.78 -17.65
C GLU A 84 -8.25 5.90 -16.86
N MET A 85 -8.32 6.40 -15.63
CA MET A 85 -7.13 6.60 -14.80
C MET A 85 -6.41 5.28 -14.50
N LEU A 86 -7.15 4.18 -14.28
CA LEU A 86 -6.57 2.84 -14.12
C LEU A 86 -5.93 2.33 -15.41
N THR A 87 -6.57 2.56 -16.56
CA THR A 87 -6.03 2.19 -17.88
C THR A 87 -4.70 2.88 -18.14
N ILE A 88 -4.65 4.19 -17.88
CA ILE A 88 -3.43 4.99 -17.99
C ILE A 88 -2.36 4.48 -17.02
N HIS A 89 -2.72 4.22 -15.76
CA HIS A 89 -1.76 3.80 -14.74
C HIS A 89 -1.18 2.41 -14.98
N ALA A 90 -2.00 1.47 -15.46
CA ALA A 90 -1.58 0.11 -15.78
C ALA A 90 -0.52 0.10 -16.89
N ASN A 91 -0.65 0.98 -17.87
CA ASN A 91 0.32 1.11 -18.96
C ASN A 91 1.52 1.97 -18.52
N HIS A 92 2.61 1.34 -18.08
CA HIS A 92 3.83 2.04 -17.62
C HIS A 92 4.55 2.82 -18.72
N ARG A 93 4.18 2.60 -19.99
CA ARG A 93 4.69 3.41 -21.12
C ARG A 93 4.04 4.79 -21.14
N SER A 94 2.80 4.89 -20.64
CA SER A 94 2.13 6.17 -20.50
C SER A 94 2.82 7.05 -19.47
N ARG A 95 3.10 8.28 -19.86
CA ARG A 95 3.68 9.30 -18.97
C ARG A 95 2.62 10.26 -18.41
N VAL A 96 1.34 10.03 -18.69
CA VAL A 96 0.24 10.85 -18.18
C VAL A 96 0.16 10.71 -16.64
N PRO A 97 0.16 11.83 -15.90
CA PRO A 97 0.03 11.80 -14.44
C PRO A 97 -1.27 11.15 -13.95
N THR A 98 -1.17 10.24 -12.98
CA THR A 98 -2.31 9.54 -12.38
C THR A 98 -2.33 9.71 -10.86
N PRO A 99 -3.49 9.52 -10.19
CA PRO A 99 -3.61 9.65 -8.74
C PRO A 99 -3.14 8.42 -7.97
N PHE A 100 -2.45 7.47 -8.60
CA PHE A 100 -2.09 6.20 -7.97
C PHE A 100 -0.59 6.12 -7.69
N LEU A 101 -0.25 5.58 -6.52
CA LEU A 101 1.08 5.10 -6.16
C LEU A 101 1.01 3.57 -6.06
N SER A 102 1.67 2.89 -7.00
CA SER A 102 1.75 1.42 -7.01
C SER A 102 2.81 0.90 -6.04
N PHE A 103 2.44 -0.11 -5.26
CA PHE A 103 3.32 -0.89 -4.39
C PHE A 103 3.10 -2.38 -4.64
N THR A 104 4.01 -3.21 -4.15
CA THR A 104 3.86 -4.67 -4.09
C THR A 104 4.13 -5.17 -2.68
N ASP A 105 3.53 -6.29 -2.29
CA ASP A 105 3.87 -7.01 -1.06
C ASP A 105 4.87 -8.16 -1.30
N SER A 106 5.28 -8.38 -2.55
CA SER A 106 6.13 -9.49 -2.97
C SER A 106 7.61 -9.10 -2.97
N PRO A 107 8.45 -9.74 -2.12
CA PRO A 107 9.89 -9.50 -2.13
C PRO A 107 10.56 -9.92 -3.44
N SER A 108 10.10 -11.00 -4.07
CA SER A 108 10.63 -11.46 -5.35
C SER A 108 10.32 -10.47 -6.47
N ALA A 109 9.10 -9.91 -6.51
CA ALA A 109 8.77 -8.87 -7.48
C ALA A 109 9.68 -7.63 -7.34
N ILE A 110 10.00 -7.24 -6.09
CA ILE A 110 10.97 -6.15 -5.84
C ILE A 110 12.35 -6.49 -6.41
N GLN A 111 12.86 -7.70 -6.19
CA GLN A 111 14.15 -8.14 -6.73
C GLN A 111 14.17 -8.15 -8.27
N GLU A 112 13.13 -8.69 -8.89
CA GLU A 112 12.98 -8.75 -10.35
C GLU A 112 12.93 -7.34 -10.96
N ILE A 113 12.14 -6.44 -10.39
CA ILE A 113 12.07 -5.03 -10.83
C ILE A 113 13.42 -4.35 -10.67
N ALA A 114 14.12 -4.60 -9.55
CA ALA A 114 15.44 -4.01 -9.32
C ALA A 114 16.45 -4.47 -10.35
N GLN A 115 16.52 -5.78 -10.59
CA GLN A 115 17.43 -6.39 -11.54
C GLN A 115 17.17 -5.87 -12.95
N MET A 116 15.91 -5.85 -13.38
CA MET A 116 15.51 -5.29 -14.67
C MET A 116 15.89 -3.81 -14.82
N ARG A 117 15.78 -2.99 -13.77
CA ARG A 117 16.18 -1.58 -13.83
C ARG A 117 17.70 -1.40 -13.85
N ARG A 118 18.44 -2.24 -13.13
CA ARG A 118 19.92 -2.26 -13.15
C ARG A 118 20.45 -2.64 -14.52
N THR A 119 19.93 -3.69 -15.16
CA THR A 119 20.36 -4.11 -16.51
C THR A 119 20.08 -3.03 -17.56
N ARG A 120 19.09 -2.16 -17.32
CA ARG A 120 18.78 -0.98 -18.14
C ARG A 120 19.58 0.28 -17.78
N GLY A 121 20.57 0.19 -16.89
CA GLY A 121 21.44 1.31 -16.54
C GLY A 121 20.73 2.48 -15.85
N ARG A 122 19.64 2.23 -15.11
CA ARG A 122 18.83 3.31 -14.48
C ARG A 122 19.46 4.01 -13.28
N GLY A 123 20.69 3.62 -12.91
CA GLY A 123 21.44 4.20 -11.80
C GLY A 123 20.99 3.69 -10.44
N ALA A 124 21.28 4.48 -9.39
CA ALA A 124 20.98 4.12 -8.00
C ALA A 124 19.47 3.93 -7.79
N LEU A 125 19.13 2.81 -7.17
CA LEU A 125 17.76 2.45 -6.85
C LEU A 125 17.46 2.68 -5.36
N THR A 126 16.28 3.19 -5.05
CA THR A 126 15.78 3.37 -3.70
C THR A 126 14.54 2.52 -3.48
N LEU A 127 14.53 1.68 -2.46
CA LEU A 127 13.35 0.98 -1.97
C LEU A 127 12.61 1.85 -0.96
N THR A 128 11.36 2.20 -1.23
CA THR A 128 10.45 2.75 -0.22
C THR A 128 9.62 1.62 0.38
N VAL A 129 9.52 1.59 1.70
CA VAL A 129 8.70 0.62 2.44
C VAL A 129 7.65 1.36 3.27
N ILE A 130 6.40 0.89 3.23
CA ILE A 130 5.27 1.50 3.92
C ILE A 130 4.51 0.51 4.80
N ASN A 131 3.95 1.01 5.89
CA ASN A 131 3.02 0.30 6.75
C ASN A 131 1.57 0.69 6.38
N VAL A 132 0.92 -0.16 5.61
CA VAL A 132 -0.47 0.08 5.16
C VAL A 132 -1.51 0.06 6.27
N ASN A 133 -1.18 -0.48 7.46
CA ASN A 133 -2.11 -0.46 8.59
C ASN A 133 -2.33 0.97 9.11
N VAL A 134 -1.33 1.86 8.96
CA VAL A 134 -1.49 3.30 9.23
C VAL A 134 -2.56 3.89 8.33
N ARG A 135 -2.47 3.59 7.03
CA ARG A 135 -3.42 4.04 6.00
C ARG A 135 -4.84 3.56 6.25
N ARG A 136 -4.98 2.25 6.49
CA ARG A 136 -6.28 1.62 6.82
C ARG A 136 -6.89 2.22 8.07
N HIS A 137 -6.08 2.48 9.11
CA HIS A 137 -6.57 3.11 10.33
C HIS A 137 -7.13 4.52 10.09
N LYS A 138 -6.53 5.28 9.16
CA LYS A 138 -7.03 6.59 8.73
C LYS A 138 -8.30 6.49 7.86
N GLY A 139 -8.77 5.27 7.54
CA GLY A 139 -9.89 5.05 6.62
C GLY A 139 -9.55 5.44 5.18
N LEU A 140 -8.27 5.41 4.83
CA LEU A 140 -7.80 5.71 3.48
C LEU A 140 -7.74 4.42 2.63
N PRO A 141 -8.05 4.51 1.33
CA PRO A 141 -8.19 3.37 0.44
C PRO A 141 -6.85 2.71 0.10
N VAL A 142 -6.83 1.38 0.08
CA VAL A 142 -5.79 0.54 -0.51
C VAL A 142 -6.49 -0.42 -1.46
N LEU A 143 -6.15 -0.39 -2.73
CA LEU A 143 -6.82 -1.17 -3.76
C LEU A 143 -5.91 -2.31 -4.23
N ASN A 144 -6.46 -3.50 -4.50
CA ASN A 144 -5.74 -4.53 -5.24
C ASN A 144 -5.84 -4.19 -6.74
N ALA A 145 -4.70 -4.03 -7.42
CA ALA A 145 -4.67 -3.53 -8.79
C ALA A 145 -5.37 -4.50 -9.77
N LYS A 146 -5.11 -5.81 -9.65
CA LYS A 146 -5.74 -6.85 -10.47
C LYS A 146 -7.26 -6.84 -10.31
N ASP A 147 -7.76 -6.83 -9.09
CA ASP A 147 -9.21 -6.85 -8.81
C ASP A 147 -9.91 -5.62 -9.41
N GLU A 148 -9.32 -4.43 -9.27
CA GLU A 148 -9.89 -3.21 -9.87
C GLU A 148 -9.82 -3.26 -11.40
N MET A 149 -8.69 -3.67 -12.00
CA MET A 149 -8.57 -3.77 -13.45
C MET A 149 -9.61 -4.73 -14.04
N VAL A 150 -9.82 -5.89 -13.42
CA VAL A 150 -10.85 -6.87 -13.84
C VAL A 150 -12.24 -6.26 -13.71
N TYR A 151 -12.54 -5.61 -12.58
CA TYR A 151 -13.87 -5.02 -12.34
C TYR A 151 -14.24 -3.91 -13.34
N TYR A 152 -13.30 -3.03 -13.68
CA TYR A 152 -13.52 -1.95 -14.65
C TYR A 152 -13.34 -2.39 -16.10
N GLY A 153 -12.96 -3.65 -16.36
CA GLY A 153 -12.71 -4.14 -17.73
C GLY A 153 -11.47 -3.51 -18.38
N VAL A 154 -10.50 -3.08 -17.56
CA VAL A 154 -9.23 -2.54 -18.05
C VAL A 154 -8.42 -3.68 -18.65
N LYS A 155 -8.03 -3.51 -19.92
CA LYS A 155 -7.20 -4.50 -20.63
C LYS A 155 -5.81 -4.56 -20.00
N ASP A 156 -5.27 -5.77 -19.88
CA ASP A 156 -3.87 -5.96 -19.49
C ASP A 156 -2.94 -5.50 -20.63
N PRO A 157 -2.17 -4.40 -20.44
CA PRO A 157 -1.31 -3.86 -21.49
C PRO A 157 -0.11 -4.76 -21.81
N TYR A 158 0.19 -5.77 -21.00
CA TYR A 158 1.31 -6.69 -21.23
C TYR A 158 0.86 -8.06 -21.73
N HIS A 159 -0.45 -8.29 -21.89
CA HIS A 159 -1.01 -9.56 -22.35
C HIS A 159 -0.54 -10.78 -21.55
N ARG A 160 -0.37 -10.63 -20.23
CA ARG A 160 0.08 -11.69 -19.30
C ARG A 160 -1.04 -12.23 -18.41
N GLY A 161 -2.30 -12.03 -18.81
CA GLY A 161 -3.46 -12.47 -18.04
C GLY A 161 -3.50 -11.88 -16.63
N TYR A 162 -3.07 -10.62 -16.47
CA TYR A 162 -2.97 -9.92 -15.18
C TYR A 162 -1.97 -10.49 -14.17
N ALA A 163 -1.13 -11.47 -14.54
CA ALA A 163 -0.13 -12.04 -13.62
C ALA A 163 0.83 -10.97 -13.07
N TYR A 164 1.14 -9.95 -13.87
CA TYR A 164 1.97 -8.82 -13.45
C TYR A 164 1.36 -7.98 -12.30
N TYR A 165 0.04 -8.07 -12.06
CA TYR A 165 -0.66 -7.24 -11.07
C TYR A 165 -1.15 -8.03 -9.85
N GLU A 166 -0.79 -9.31 -9.73
CA GLU A 166 -1.32 -10.21 -8.71
C GLU A 166 -1.01 -9.76 -7.29
N ASP A 167 0.19 -9.24 -7.08
CA ASP A 167 0.73 -8.72 -5.82
C ASP A 167 0.79 -7.18 -5.82
N HIS A 168 0.15 -6.52 -6.78
CA HIS A 168 0.19 -5.06 -6.92
C HIS A 168 -0.98 -4.38 -6.20
N TYR A 169 -0.65 -3.33 -5.45
CA TYR A 169 -1.59 -2.55 -4.70
C TYR A 169 -1.45 -1.06 -5.00
N LEU A 170 -2.58 -0.35 -5.01
CA LEU A 170 -2.65 1.08 -5.30
C LEU A 170 -2.99 1.86 -4.03
N CYS A 171 -2.13 2.82 -3.68
CA CYS A 171 -2.43 3.87 -2.73
C CYS A 171 -2.83 5.14 -3.49
N LEU A 172 -3.96 5.75 -3.13
CA LEU A 172 -4.47 6.95 -3.78
C LEU A 172 -3.82 8.25 -3.24
N TRP A 173 -3.48 9.14 -4.15
CA TRP A 173 -3.00 10.54 -4.05
C TRP A 173 -1.73 10.80 -3.25
N GLU A 174 -1.63 10.26 -2.05
CA GLU A 174 -0.54 10.53 -1.11
C GLU A 174 -0.33 9.34 -0.18
N VAL A 175 0.93 9.02 0.08
CA VAL A 175 1.39 8.22 1.21
C VAL A 175 2.06 9.17 2.19
N THR A 176 1.49 9.32 3.38
CA THR A 176 1.98 10.25 4.41
C THR A 176 3.29 9.76 5.04
N ALA A 177 4.07 10.67 5.61
CA ALA A 177 5.31 10.31 6.31
C ALA A 177 5.08 9.28 7.45
N GLU A 178 3.91 9.31 8.10
CA GLU A 178 3.55 8.32 9.13
C GLU A 178 3.33 6.91 8.55
N GLU A 179 2.99 6.79 7.26
CA GLU A 179 2.86 5.49 6.59
C GLU A 179 4.24 4.94 6.19
N ILE A 180 5.27 5.77 6.05
CA ILE A 180 6.58 5.36 5.55
C ILE A 180 7.43 4.78 6.69
N ILE A 181 7.86 3.53 6.52
CA ILE A 181 8.79 2.87 7.45
C ILE A 181 10.21 3.36 7.21
N GLY A 182 10.58 3.49 5.93
CA GLY A 182 11.90 3.94 5.55
C GLY A 182 12.14 3.96 4.05
N HIS A 183 13.26 4.57 3.69
CA HIS A 183 13.84 4.53 2.36
C HIS A 183 15.22 3.88 2.46
N TYR A 184 15.47 2.90 1.60
CA TYR A 184 16.68 2.10 1.64
C TYR A 184 17.38 2.20 0.28
N LEU A 185 18.69 2.46 0.28
CA LEU A 185 19.49 2.30 -0.93
C LEU A 185 19.50 0.82 -1.29
N TRP A 186 18.94 0.48 -2.45
CA TRP A 186 18.75 -0.90 -2.84
C TRP A 186 20.07 -1.64 -2.95
N ASP A 187 21.13 -1.00 -3.48
CA ASP A 187 22.44 -1.62 -3.62
C ASP A 187 22.97 -2.14 -2.29
N ARG A 188 22.96 -1.31 -1.25
CA ARG A 188 23.36 -1.70 0.11
C ARG A 188 22.42 -2.72 0.74
N LEU A 189 21.11 -2.54 0.56
CA LEU A 189 20.13 -3.45 1.14
C LEU A 189 20.25 -4.85 0.54
N SER A 190 20.48 -4.94 -0.77
CA SER A 190 20.58 -6.20 -1.52
C SER A 190 21.87 -6.99 -1.28
N GLU A 191 22.83 -6.44 -0.53
CA GLU A 191 24.03 -7.17 -0.10
C GLU A 191 23.69 -8.34 0.85
N ASP A 192 22.57 -8.25 1.58
CA ASP A 192 22.03 -9.34 2.37
C ASP A 192 21.04 -10.18 1.53
N PRO A 193 21.32 -11.48 1.26
CA PRO A 193 20.38 -12.35 0.57
C PRO A 193 19.01 -12.47 1.25
N GLN A 194 18.95 -12.23 2.57
CA GLN A 194 17.76 -12.24 3.41
C GLN A 194 17.34 -10.83 3.82
N TRP A 195 17.62 -9.81 2.99
CA TRP A 195 17.31 -8.40 3.24
C TRP A 195 15.86 -8.16 3.68
N TYR A 196 14.91 -8.96 3.19
CA TYR A 196 13.51 -8.84 3.53
C TYR A 196 13.25 -9.29 4.98
N GLU A 197 13.72 -10.48 5.34
CA GLU A 197 13.56 -11.07 6.67
C GLU A 197 14.39 -10.37 7.75
N ASN A 198 15.61 -9.94 7.42
CA ASN A 198 16.56 -9.37 8.36
C ASN A 198 16.46 -7.83 8.46
N GLY A 199 16.10 -7.17 7.37
CA GLY A 199 16.02 -5.70 7.31
C GLY A 199 14.58 -5.19 7.39
N ILE A 200 13.76 -5.60 6.43
CA ILE A 200 12.45 -4.98 6.19
C ILE A 200 11.38 -5.43 7.19
N LEU A 201 11.22 -6.75 7.41
CA LEU A 201 10.23 -7.27 8.36
C LEU A 201 10.46 -6.77 9.80
N PRO A 202 11.69 -6.72 10.34
CA PRO A 202 11.92 -6.17 11.68
C PRO A 202 11.61 -4.68 11.76
N ALA A 203 11.94 -3.91 10.72
CA ALA A 203 11.58 -2.48 10.66
C ALA A 203 10.07 -2.29 10.63
N PHE A 204 9.34 -3.08 9.84
CA PHE A 204 7.88 -3.08 9.80
C PHE A 204 7.27 -3.42 11.17
N ARG A 205 7.73 -4.47 11.84
CA ARG A 205 7.25 -4.89 13.17
C ARG A 205 7.47 -3.80 14.22
N ARG A 206 8.65 -3.18 14.24
CA ARG A 206 8.94 -2.03 15.13
C ARG A 206 8.00 -0.87 14.86
N HIS A 207 7.82 -0.52 13.59
CA HIS A 207 6.91 0.56 13.19
C HIS A 207 5.47 0.29 13.65
N GLU A 208 4.99 -0.94 13.48
CA GLU A 208 3.65 -1.36 13.90
C GLU A 208 3.50 -1.38 15.43
N ALA A 209 4.49 -1.87 16.17
CA ALA A 209 4.48 -1.86 17.63
C ALA A 209 4.40 -0.43 18.18
N LEU A 210 5.21 0.50 17.65
CA LEU A 210 5.17 1.92 18.03
C LEU A 210 3.81 2.56 17.70
N ARG A 211 3.23 2.23 16.54
CA ARG A 211 1.90 2.70 16.15
C ARG A 211 0.82 2.24 17.14
N LEU A 212 0.84 0.97 17.54
CA LEU A 212 -0.10 0.41 18.52
C LEU A 212 0.10 1.01 19.91
N GLN A 213 1.34 1.23 20.34
CA GLN A 213 1.66 1.90 21.59
C GLN A 213 1.09 3.32 21.62
N ARG A 214 1.37 4.15 20.60
CA ARG A 214 0.84 5.52 20.49
C ARG A 214 -0.68 5.55 20.58
N ARG A 215 -1.35 4.58 19.94
CA ARG A 215 -2.82 4.46 20.02
C ARG A 215 -3.29 4.18 21.46
N ARG A 216 -2.66 3.21 22.16
CA ARG A 216 -3.00 2.87 23.55
C ARG A 216 -2.83 4.08 24.47
N GLU A 217 -1.75 4.82 24.30
CA GLU A 217 -1.47 6.04 25.06
C GLU A 217 -2.52 7.14 24.79
N GLN A 218 -2.91 7.35 23.54
CA GLN A 218 -3.98 8.29 23.18
C GLN A 218 -5.33 7.87 23.78
N GLN A 219 -5.67 6.58 23.74
CA GLN A 219 -6.91 6.07 24.31
C GLN A 219 -6.94 6.24 25.83
N SER A 220 -5.82 5.98 26.51
CA SER A 220 -5.66 6.22 27.95
C SER A 220 -5.80 7.71 28.32
N LYS A 221 -5.23 8.60 27.51
CA LYS A 221 -5.41 10.06 27.70
C LYS A 221 -6.87 10.47 27.56
N ILE A 222 -7.59 9.96 26.56
CA ILE A 222 -9.02 10.25 26.36
C ILE A 222 -9.86 9.72 27.53
N SER A 223 -9.61 8.48 27.99
CA SER A 223 -10.35 7.92 29.14
C SER A 223 -10.10 8.70 30.43
N ASN A 224 -8.87 9.18 30.65
CA ASN A 224 -8.54 9.97 31.85
C ASN A 224 -9.18 11.36 31.83
N VAL A 225 -9.29 12.00 30.67
CA VAL A 225 -9.97 13.31 30.53
C VAL A 225 -11.48 13.19 30.74
N MET A 226 -12.11 12.09 30.30
CA MET A 226 -13.55 11.90 30.49
C MET A 226 -13.93 11.52 31.93
N GLY A 227 -12.95 11.25 32.80
CA GLY A 227 -13.15 10.81 34.18
C GLY A 227 -13.96 9.51 34.29
N PRO A 228 -13.99 8.86 35.46
CA PRO A 228 -15.11 8.00 35.74
C PRO A 228 -16.34 8.91 35.79
N MET A 229 -17.19 8.85 34.77
CA MET A 229 -18.60 9.23 34.96
C MET A 229 -19.23 8.22 35.93
N ASN A 230 -18.77 8.26 37.18
CA ASN A 230 -19.37 7.60 38.32
C ASN A 230 -20.73 8.29 38.50
N GLY A 231 -21.74 7.74 37.85
CA GLY A 231 -22.66 6.82 38.53
C GLY A 231 -23.19 7.27 39.89
N GLY A 232 -23.26 8.56 40.18
CA GLY A 232 -23.96 9.14 41.32
C GLY A 232 -25.49 9.07 41.19
N MET A 233 -26.05 8.26 40.27
CA MET A 233 -27.45 7.85 40.35
C MET A 233 -27.54 6.69 41.34
N ARG A 234 -27.65 7.05 42.63
CA ARG A 234 -28.26 6.19 43.63
C ARG A 234 -29.60 5.70 43.09
N ALA A 235 -29.71 4.40 42.91
CA ALA A 235 -30.96 3.70 42.64
C ALA A 235 -31.81 3.67 43.93
N ASP A 236 -32.27 4.83 44.39
CA ASP A 236 -33.31 4.95 45.40
C ASP A 236 -34.64 5.22 44.68
N TYR A 237 -35.14 4.24 43.93
CA TYR A 237 -36.53 4.23 43.46
C TYR A 237 -37.16 2.89 43.82
N VAL A 238 -37.48 2.75 45.12
CA VAL A 238 -38.38 1.72 45.64
C VAL A 238 -39.80 2.19 45.33
N GLY A 239 -40.27 1.92 44.12
CA GLY A 239 -41.66 2.09 43.71
C GLY A 239 -42.39 0.76 43.79
N ALA A 240 -43.08 0.52 44.89
CA ALA A 240 -44.02 -0.57 45.05
C ALA A 240 -45.21 -0.40 44.09
N GLY A 241 -45.64 -1.48 43.42
CA GLY A 241 -46.80 -1.49 42.54
C GLY A 241 -47.12 -2.90 42.05
N VAL A 242 -47.95 -3.60 42.83
CA VAL A 242 -48.52 -4.94 42.61
C VAL A 242 -49.62 -4.89 41.53
N ILE A 243 -50.06 -6.08 41.09
CA ILE A 243 -51.24 -6.46 40.27
C ILE A 243 -50.84 -6.77 38.80
N SER A 244 -51.23 -7.85 38.13
CA SER A 244 -51.83 -9.17 38.42
C SER A 244 -51.87 -9.90 37.06
N GLU A 245 -51.78 -11.24 37.09
CA GLU A 245 -52.37 -12.28 36.20
C GLU A 245 -52.86 -11.85 34.78
N ASP A 246 -52.63 -12.56 33.67
CA ASP A 246 -52.73 -14.01 33.50
C ASP A 246 -52.46 -14.41 32.02
N ARG A 247 -52.29 -15.73 31.80
CA ARG A 247 -52.55 -16.52 30.56
C ARG A 247 -51.48 -16.73 29.48
N HIS A 248 -50.98 -17.98 29.53
CA HIS A 248 -51.03 -19.04 28.51
C HIS A 248 -50.44 -18.82 27.10
N GLY A 249 -49.52 -19.71 26.73
CA GLY A 249 -49.49 -20.25 25.36
C GLY A 249 -48.14 -20.70 24.83
N SER A 250 -47.87 -22.00 24.94
CA SER A 250 -47.14 -22.81 23.93
C SER A 250 -45.62 -22.66 23.81
N ARG A 251 -44.92 -23.57 24.52
CA ARG A 251 -43.54 -23.99 24.26
C ARG A 251 -43.48 -24.94 23.06
N SER A 252 -42.70 -24.61 22.04
CA SER A 252 -42.08 -25.58 21.13
C SER A 252 -40.59 -25.72 21.50
N ARG A 253 -40.18 -26.97 21.78
CA ARG A 253 -38.81 -27.35 22.09
C ARG A 253 -38.04 -27.54 20.78
N LEU A 254 -36.87 -26.91 20.65
CA LEU A 254 -35.82 -27.31 19.72
C LEU A 254 -34.60 -27.81 20.52
N PRO A 255 -33.86 -28.81 20.00
CA PRO A 255 -32.74 -29.42 20.71
C PRO A 255 -31.49 -28.53 20.67
N SER A 256 -30.91 -28.30 21.83
CA SER A 256 -29.64 -27.61 22.04
C SER A 256 -28.47 -28.56 21.75
N THR A 257 -27.72 -28.31 20.68
CA THR A 257 -26.38 -28.88 20.47
C THR A 257 -25.35 -28.00 21.16
N SER A 258 -24.74 -28.56 22.21
CA SER A 258 -23.58 -28.04 22.91
C SER A 258 -22.36 -28.02 21.98
N VAL A 259 -21.86 -26.83 21.63
CA VAL A 259 -20.56 -26.63 21.00
C VAL A 259 -19.63 -26.04 22.04
N ALA A 260 -18.51 -26.73 22.26
CA ALA A 260 -17.49 -26.39 23.24
C ALA A 260 -16.85 -25.03 22.93
N SER A 261 -16.73 -24.19 23.96
CA SER A 261 -15.98 -22.93 23.92
C SER A 261 -14.49 -23.19 23.67
N PRO A 262 -13.84 -22.47 22.73
CA PRO A 262 -12.39 -22.47 22.63
C PRO A 262 -11.80 -21.70 23.82
N GLY A 263 -10.78 -22.29 24.44
CA GLY A 263 -10.04 -21.71 25.56
C GLY A 263 -9.25 -20.45 25.18
N PRO A 264 -8.75 -19.71 26.19
CA PRO A 264 -8.08 -18.44 25.98
C PRO A 264 -6.74 -18.64 25.26
N VAL A 265 -6.60 -18.00 24.10
CA VAL A 265 -5.34 -17.89 23.37
C VAL A 265 -4.41 -16.97 24.18
N GLY A 266 -3.22 -17.50 24.52
CA GLY A 266 -2.20 -16.83 25.31
C GLY A 266 -1.75 -15.48 24.75
N GLY A 267 -1.52 -14.55 25.66
CA GLY A 267 -1.26 -13.13 25.41
C GLY A 267 0.04 -12.82 24.65
N ILE A 268 -0.02 -11.67 23.99
CA ILE A 268 1.01 -11.03 23.16
C ILE A 268 1.99 -10.22 24.05
N ASP A 269 1.89 -10.32 25.37
CA ASP A 269 2.62 -9.50 26.33
C ASP A 269 4.09 -9.92 26.51
N SER A 270 4.53 -11.04 25.91
CA SER A 270 5.92 -11.54 26.07
C SER A 270 6.93 -10.94 25.07
N ILE A 271 6.51 -10.17 24.06
CA ILE A 271 7.43 -9.64 23.03
C ILE A 271 8.00 -8.25 23.40
N LEU A 272 7.39 -7.55 24.35
CA LEU A 272 7.79 -6.20 24.73
C LEU A 272 8.95 -6.14 25.75
N ALA A 273 9.33 -7.26 26.37
CA ALA A 273 10.36 -7.27 27.41
C ALA A 273 11.81 -7.41 26.89
N ASP A 274 12.02 -7.85 25.64
CA ASP A 274 13.36 -8.17 25.11
C ASP A 274 13.97 -7.08 24.21
N MET A 275 13.31 -5.92 24.04
CA MET A 275 13.75 -4.90 23.06
C MET A 275 14.60 -3.74 23.64
N GLU A 276 14.89 -3.71 24.95
CA GLU A 276 15.63 -2.61 25.58
C GLU A 276 17.17 -2.75 25.61
N SER A 277 17.77 -3.79 25.00
CA SER A 277 19.22 -4.06 25.14
C SER A 277 20.11 -3.79 23.91
N LEU A 278 19.59 -3.26 22.81
CA LEU A 278 20.40 -2.97 21.61
C LEU A 278 20.53 -1.47 21.36
N THR A 279 21.32 -0.80 22.21
CA THR A 279 21.92 0.50 21.87
C THR A 279 23.18 0.26 21.02
N PHE A 280 23.06 0.52 19.72
CA PHE A 280 24.19 0.51 18.80
C PHE A 280 25.07 1.74 19.06
N SER A 281 26.30 1.48 19.51
CA SER A 281 27.36 2.46 19.74
C SER A 281 28.10 2.72 18.41
N GLU A 282 27.87 3.88 17.79
CA GLU A 282 28.75 4.37 16.72
C GLU A 282 30.00 5.04 17.32
N SER A 283 31.16 4.44 17.10
CA SER A 283 32.46 5.06 17.38
C SER A 283 33.45 4.82 16.24
N HIS A 284 34.04 5.93 15.78
CA HIS A 284 35.34 6.10 15.10
C HIS A 284 35.42 5.65 13.63
N ASP A 285 35.64 6.59 12.71
CA ASP A 285 36.91 7.24 12.34
C ASP A 285 37.86 6.31 11.58
N SER A 286 37.93 6.50 10.27
CA SER A 286 39.13 6.18 9.48
C SER A 286 39.06 6.78 8.07
N ARG A 287 39.74 7.92 7.91
CA ARG A 287 40.78 8.19 6.91
C ARG A 287 40.81 7.29 5.66
N VAL A 288 40.38 7.85 4.53
CA VAL A 288 40.52 7.28 3.18
C VAL A 288 42.00 7.29 2.75
N LYS A 289 42.52 6.12 2.38
CA LYS A 289 43.70 5.94 1.53
C LYS A 289 43.24 5.18 0.29
N GLU A 290 43.50 5.75 -0.88
CA GLU A 290 43.35 5.09 -2.19
C GLU A 290 44.35 3.93 -2.32
N PRO A 291 43.99 2.82 -3.00
CA PRO A 291 44.96 1.90 -3.54
C PRO A 291 45.08 2.02 -5.07
N ASN A 292 46.33 1.97 -5.50
CA ASN A 292 46.78 1.85 -6.88
C ASN A 292 46.37 0.50 -7.49
N ASN A 293 46.29 0.55 -8.81
CA ASN A 293 45.76 -0.45 -9.71
C ASN A 293 46.91 -1.18 -10.41
N ASP A 294 47.18 -2.41 -9.98
CA ASP A 294 48.22 -3.25 -10.55
C ASP A 294 47.61 -4.65 -10.73
N GLY A 295 47.32 -5.01 -11.98
CA GLY A 295 46.74 -6.31 -12.33
C GLY A 295 47.74 -7.43 -12.28
N GLU A 296 47.26 -8.66 -12.07
CA GLU A 296 47.85 -9.88 -12.61
C GLU A 296 46.77 -10.95 -12.83
N ASP A 297 46.91 -11.64 -13.96
CA ASP A 297 46.19 -12.83 -14.38
C ASP A 297 46.45 -14.01 -13.45
N PHE A 298 45.41 -14.78 -13.09
CA PHE A 298 45.60 -16.17 -12.67
C PHE A 298 44.39 -17.04 -13.06
N LEU A 299 44.66 -18.01 -13.94
CA LEU A 299 43.80 -19.14 -14.28
C LEU A 299 43.87 -20.20 -13.15
N SER A 300 42.74 -20.82 -12.81
CA SER A 300 42.54 -22.29 -12.77
C SER A 300 41.51 -22.79 -11.73
N SER A 301 40.61 -23.63 -12.27
CA SER A 301 40.00 -24.86 -11.70
C SER A 301 39.03 -24.81 -10.52
N SER A 302 37.77 -25.09 -10.88
CA SER A 302 36.98 -26.27 -10.47
C SER A 302 36.88 -26.65 -8.99
N ALA A 303 35.66 -26.56 -8.46
CA ALA A 303 35.11 -27.54 -7.52
C ALA A 303 33.59 -27.61 -7.65
N GLU A 304 33.11 -28.81 -7.96
CA GLU A 304 31.72 -29.22 -7.99
C GLU A 304 31.12 -29.22 -6.57
N SER A 305 29.87 -28.81 -6.43
CA SER A 305 29.06 -29.16 -5.26
C SER A 305 27.59 -29.19 -5.66
N SER A 306 27.02 -30.40 -5.63
CA SER A 306 25.65 -30.73 -5.99
C SER A 306 24.69 -30.56 -4.81
N TYR A 307 23.61 -29.80 -5.00
CA TYR A 307 22.30 -29.94 -4.34
C TYR A 307 21.28 -29.45 -5.39
N GLY A 308 20.49 -30.31 -6.02
CA GLY A 308 19.24 -30.86 -5.49
C GLY A 308 18.10 -29.86 -5.75
N ASP A 309 17.73 -29.63 -7.01
CA ASP A 309 16.58 -30.24 -7.72
C ASP A 309 15.21 -29.82 -7.15
N GLY A 310 14.49 -29.00 -7.92
CA GLY A 310 13.17 -28.49 -7.56
C GLY A 310 12.68 -27.37 -8.50
N CYS A 311 11.96 -27.76 -9.56
CA CYS A 311 11.10 -26.93 -10.41
C CYS A 311 11.78 -25.90 -11.33
N VAL A 312 12.43 -26.39 -12.39
CA VAL A 312 12.76 -25.60 -13.58
C VAL A 312 11.49 -25.46 -14.43
N ALA A 313 10.93 -24.26 -14.49
CA ALA A 313 10.00 -23.90 -15.54
C ALA A 313 10.78 -23.81 -16.86
N PHE A 314 10.37 -24.64 -17.83
CA PHE A 314 10.82 -24.61 -19.22
C PHE A 314 10.66 -23.18 -19.78
N PHE A 315 11.77 -22.48 -19.97
CA PHE A 315 11.84 -21.41 -20.97
C PHE A 315 12.26 -22.08 -22.28
N GLU A 316 11.31 -22.25 -23.20
CA GLU A 316 11.66 -22.42 -24.60
C GLU A 316 12.45 -21.16 -25.01
N GLN A 317 13.71 -21.39 -25.38
CA GLN A 317 14.52 -20.42 -26.11
C GLN A 317 13.80 -20.15 -27.43
N VAL A 318 13.12 -19.02 -27.50
CA VAL A 318 12.83 -18.37 -28.77
C VAL A 318 14.07 -17.57 -29.09
N ASP A 319 14.93 -18.14 -29.95
CA ASP A 319 15.99 -17.41 -30.62
C ASP A 319 15.35 -16.36 -31.54
N SER A 320 15.04 -15.19 -30.99
CA SER A 320 14.82 -13.99 -31.78
C SER A 320 16.13 -13.21 -31.81
N GLU A 321 16.92 -13.45 -32.85
CA GLU A 321 17.94 -12.51 -33.33
C GLU A 321 17.22 -11.24 -33.81
N ASP A 322 16.82 -10.39 -32.86
CA ASP A 322 16.43 -9.01 -33.12
C ASP A 322 17.57 -8.16 -32.56
N GLU A 323 18.56 -7.90 -33.42
CA GLU A 323 19.62 -6.95 -33.12
C GLU A 323 18.98 -5.60 -32.80
N GLY A 324 19.09 -5.21 -31.53
CA GLY A 324 18.53 -3.97 -31.02
C GLY A 324 19.03 -2.76 -31.78
N GLU A 325 18.22 -2.29 -32.71
CA GLU A 325 18.26 -0.92 -33.21
C GLU A 325 18.26 0.04 -32.00
N PRO A 326 19.15 1.04 -31.97
CA PRO A 326 19.19 2.02 -30.90
C PRO A 326 17.83 2.71 -30.79
N TYR A 327 17.27 2.72 -29.58
CA TYR A 327 16.00 3.33 -29.21
C TYR A 327 15.97 4.80 -29.68
N GLN A 328 15.48 5.04 -30.88
CA GLN A 328 15.18 6.39 -31.36
C GLN A 328 13.92 6.83 -30.62
N ASP A 329 14.01 7.95 -29.90
CA ASP A 329 12.88 8.71 -29.38
C ASP A 329 12.01 9.13 -30.58
N ALA A 330 11.17 8.23 -31.06
CA ALA A 330 10.00 8.58 -31.83
C ALA A 330 9.04 9.23 -30.83
N HIS A 331 9.12 10.56 -30.76
CA HIS A 331 8.03 11.38 -30.25
C HIS A 331 6.77 11.00 -31.05
N ASP A 332 5.92 10.17 -30.45
CA ASP A 332 4.53 9.96 -30.84
C ASP A 332 3.68 10.80 -29.88
N ASP A 333 3.76 12.11 -30.09
CA ASP A 333 3.02 13.16 -29.42
C ASP A 333 1.54 13.19 -29.85
N GLY A 334 1.20 12.53 -30.97
CA GLY A 334 -0.15 12.50 -31.52
C GLY A 334 -1.16 11.74 -30.65
N GLU A 335 -0.75 10.62 -30.03
CA GLU A 335 -1.65 9.83 -29.18
C GLU A 335 -1.90 10.50 -27.83
N ALA A 336 -0.90 11.22 -27.29
CA ALA A 336 -1.04 11.95 -26.04
C ALA A 336 -1.91 13.22 -26.19
N GLU A 337 -1.79 13.94 -27.31
CA GLU A 337 -2.67 15.09 -27.61
C GLU A 337 -4.12 14.65 -27.83
N ALA A 338 -4.36 13.54 -28.54
CA ALA A 338 -5.71 13.01 -28.76
C ALA A 338 -6.42 12.61 -27.45
N LEU A 339 -5.68 12.03 -26.49
CA LEU A 339 -6.23 11.73 -25.16
C LEU A 339 -6.54 13.00 -24.37
N GLN A 340 -5.71 14.03 -24.47
CA GLN A 340 -5.91 15.30 -23.79
C GLN A 340 -7.10 16.10 -24.37
N GLU A 341 -7.29 16.11 -25.69
CA GLU A 341 -8.46 16.71 -26.35
C GLU A 341 -9.77 16.00 -25.97
N ASN A 342 -9.74 14.67 -25.85
CA ASN A 342 -10.92 13.90 -25.45
C ASN A 342 -11.31 14.20 -23.99
N LEU A 343 -10.33 14.35 -23.09
CA LEU A 343 -10.55 14.80 -21.70
C LEU A 343 -11.20 16.18 -21.63
N ASN A 344 -10.73 17.15 -22.43
CA ASN A 344 -11.32 18.48 -22.46
C ASN A 344 -12.76 18.43 -23.01
N THR A 345 -13.01 17.63 -24.05
CA THR A 345 -14.35 17.46 -24.65
C THR A 345 -15.35 16.85 -23.67
N ILE A 346 -14.92 15.87 -22.86
CA ILE A 346 -15.77 15.25 -21.83
C ILE A 346 -16.07 16.23 -20.69
N ILE A 347 -15.09 17.07 -20.30
CA ILE A 347 -15.29 18.11 -19.29
C ILE A 347 -16.29 19.16 -19.81
N GLU A 348 -16.15 19.61 -21.06
CA GLU A 348 -17.06 20.59 -21.67
C GLU A 348 -18.49 20.06 -21.82
N ARG A 349 -18.67 18.81 -22.28
CA ARG A 349 -19.99 18.18 -22.37
C ARG A 349 -20.69 18.04 -21.02
N ASN A 350 -19.95 17.68 -19.97
CA ASN A 350 -20.51 17.59 -18.62
C ASN A 350 -20.85 18.97 -18.03
N ILE A 351 -20.27 20.06 -18.55
CA ILE A 351 -20.65 21.42 -18.17
C ILE A 351 -21.93 21.85 -18.91
N GLU A 352 -22.05 21.53 -20.20
CA GLU A 352 -23.23 21.92 -21.00
C GLU A 352 -24.50 21.15 -20.63
N ASP A 353 -24.40 19.87 -20.25
CA ASP A 353 -25.57 19.06 -19.87
C ASP A 353 -26.10 19.34 -18.44
N ASN A 354 -25.44 20.22 -17.68
CA ASN A 354 -25.77 20.55 -16.29
C ASN A 354 -26.23 22.02 -16.08
N TRP A 355 -26.54 22.74 -17.16
CA TRP A 355 -27.18 24.06 -17.17
C TRP A 355 -28.40 24.06 -18.09
#